data_AF-A0A2N5ZVP8-F1
#
_entry.id   AF-A0A2N5ZVP8-F1
#
_cell.length_a   1.000
_cell.length_b   1.000
_cell.length_c   1.000
_cell.angle_alpha   90.00
_cell.angle_beta   90.00
_cell.angle_gamma   90.00
#
_symmetry.space_group_name_H-M   'P 1'
#
loop_
_entity.id
_entity.type
_entity.pdbx_description
1 polymer ?
#
loop_
_entity_poly.entity_id
_entity_poly.type
_entity_poly.pdbx_seq_one_letter_code
_entity_poly.pdbx_strand_id
1 'polypeptide(L)'
;MELTDNKLQGSSLQFAGYDVSMDLPPEFSDDSLSIEKLFTIIRTHEINGDFIFPDGRKTEINYSLIPDNDTVTVFMKTSNGWYPWDKLRIENNKLIFSYDYWYCPPASKTDLDILDLCFNYLNDSTKWHQNDDRDCDADKLDNIWSLYCAIKVASIEKVGAYNHRGKVIQTTRFVIDELYPDHGYAHTLMDFNNNSSTTFKDIIKVLTIVDDRIEKELLNEK
;
A
#
# COMPACT_ATOMS: atom_id res chain seq x y z
N MET A 1 17.30 6.76 -11.65
CA MET A 1 17.93 7.65 -10.66
C MET A 1 19.41 7.75 -10.96
N GLU A 2 19.96 8.94 -10.83
CA GLU A 2 21.38 9.27 -10.98
C GLU A 2 21.93 9.66 -9.61
N LEU A 3 23.19 9.31 -9.35
CA LEU A 3 23.89 9.72 -8.15
C LEU A 3 24.37 11.16 -8.34
N THR A 4 24.04 12.03 -7.40
CA THR A 4 24.55 13.40 -7.33
C THR A 4 24.85 13.70 -5.87
N ASP A 5 26.12 13.94 -5.56
CA ASP A 5 26.64 14.03 -4.20
C ASP A 5 26.21 12.80 -3.36
N ASN A 6 25.48 13.02 -2.27
CA ASN A 6 24.99 11.97 -1.37
C ASN A 6 23.51 11.66 -1.62
N LYS A 7 23.02 11.78 -2.86
CA LYS A 7 21.61 11.57 -3.19
C LYS A 7 21.45 10.84 -4.51
N LEU A 8 20.66 9.78 -4.53
CA LEU A 8 20.13 9.21 -5.76
C LEU A 8 18.81 9.90 -6.08
N GLN A 9 18.63 10.40 -7.29
CA GLN A 9 17.40 11.08 -7.68
C GLN A 9 17.04 10.80 -9.14
N GLY A 10 15.75 10.75 -9.46
CA GLY A 10 15.31 10.66 -10.84
C GLY A 10 13.81 10.69 -11.00
N SER A 11 13.40 10.92 -12.24
CA SER A 11 11.99 11.03 -12.63
C SER A 11 11.48 9.74 -13.25
N SER A 12 10.18 9.51 -13.15
CA SER A 12 9.49 8.45 -13.89
C SER A 12 9.58 8.70 -15.39
N LEU A 13 9.96 7.65 -16.14
CA LEU A 13 10.00 7.69 -17.60
C LEU A 13 8.60 7.58 -18.23
N GLN A 14 7.62 7.06 -17.48
CA GLN A 14 6.28 6.78 -17.99
C GLN A 14 5.26 7.86 -17.59
N PHE A 15 5.44 8.47 -16.42
CA PHE A 15 4.50 9.45 -15.87
C PHE A 15 5.23 10.74 -15.51
N ALA A 16 5.00 11.79 -16.29
CA ALA A 16 5.63 13.09 -16.05
C ALA A 16 5.26 13.67 -14.68
N GLY A 17 6.22 14.33 -14.03
CA GLY A 17 6.02 15.00 -12.73
C GLY A 17 6.12 14.08 -11.51
N TYR A 18 6.37 12.78 -11.70
CA TYR A 18 6.71 11.89 -10.60
C TYR A 18 8.23 11.80 -10.44
N ASP A 19 8.74 12.21 -9.28
CA ASP A 19 10.15 12.12 -8.94
C ASP A 19 10.37 11.28 -7.68
N VAL A 20 11.48 10.55 -7.66
CA VAL A 20 11.90 9.71 -6.54
C VAL A 20 13.32 10.06 -6.15
N SER A 21 13.56 10.16 -4.85
CA SER A 21 14.90 10.34 -4.31
C SER A 21 15.22 9.38 -3.18
N MET A 22 16.50 9.17 -2.94
CA MET A 22 17.04 8.36 -1.86
C MET A 22 18.27 9.10 -1.32
N ASP A 23 18.19 9.50 -0.06
CA ASP A 23 19.27 10.17 0.65
C ASP A 23 20.26 9.10 1.13
N LEU A 24 21.51 9.27 0.74
CA LEU A 24 22.58 8.29 0.97
C LEU A 24 23.51 8.79 2.06
N PRO A 25 24.12 7.88 2.84
CA PRO A 25 25.08 8.27 3.85
C PRO A 25 26.37 8.78 3.19
N PRO A 26 27.13 9.71 3.83
CA PRO A 26 28.30 10.35 3.23
C PRO A 26 29.41 9.42 2.73
N GLU A 27 29.53 8.23 3.34
CA GLU A 27 30.45 7.17 2.94
C GLU A 27 30.11 6.53 1.59
N PHE A 28 28.99 6.87 0.97
CA PHE A 28 28.65 6.45 -0.40
C PHE A 28 29.36 7.28 -1.49
N SER A 29 30.24 8.20 -1.11
CA SER A 29 30.88 9.12 -2.05
C SER A 29 31.65 8.42 -3.20
N ASP A 30 31.23 8.78 -4.42
CA ASP A 30 31.89 8.67 -5.74
C ASP A 30 32.36 7.33 -6.31
N ASP A 31 32.20 6.21 -5.60
CA ASP A 31 32.42 4.90 -6.22
C ASP A 31 31.27 4.48 -7.13
N SER A 32 31.57 3.69 -8.17
CA SER A 32 30.58 3.15 -9.11
C SER A 32 29.38 2.53 -8.40
N LEU A 33 28.18 3.00 -8.73
CA LEU A 33 26.91 2.47 -8.26
C LEU A 33 26.83 0.96 -8.53
N SER A 34 26.51 0.15 -7.53
CA SER A 34 26.25 -1.29 -7.66
C SER A 34 25.03 -1.71 -6.83
N ILE A 35 24.32 -2.76 -7.26
CA ILE A 35 23.14 -3.29 -6.54
C ILE A 35 23.55 -3.82 -5.15
N GLU A 36 24.72 -4.46 -5.06
CA GLU A 36 25.25 -4.98 -3.81
C GLU A 36 25.52 -3.87 -2.78
N LYS A 37 26.11 -2.76 -3.23
CA LYS A 37 26.35 -1.59 -2.37
C LYS A 37 25.03 -0.96 -1.93
N LEU A 38 24.08 -0.79 -2.85
CA LEU A 38 22.74 -0.30 -2.53
C LEU A 38 22.07 -1.15 -1.44
N PHE A 39 22.09 -2.48 -1.60
CA PHE A 39 21.50 -3.39 -0.62
C PHE A 39 22.23 -3.34 0.73
N THR A 40 23.56 -3.23 0.70
CA THR A 40 24.37 -3.10 1.93
C THR A 40 23.98 -1.87 2.73
N ILE A 41 23.72 -0.75 2.06
CA ILE A 41 23.38 0.52 2.72
C ILE A 41 21.98 0.46 3.30
N ILE A 42 21.00 -0.03 2.54
CA ILE A 42 19.63 -0.20 3.03
C ILE A 42 19.59 -1.17 4.24
N ARG A 43 20.50 -2.14 4.32
CA ARG A 43 20.61 -3.04 5.49
C ARG A 43 21.26 -2.41 6.71
N THR A 44 22.21 -1.50 6.50
CA THR A 44 23.07 -0.99 7.58
C THR A 44 22.62 0.38 8.10
N HIS A 45 21.80 1.09 7.34
CA HIS A 45 21.35 2.44 7.64
C HIS A 45 19.85 2.56 7.47
N GLU A 46 19.24 3.45 8.25
CA GLU A 46 17.92 3.96 7.95
C GLU A 46 18.02 4.88 6.73
N ILE A 47 17.45 4.45 5.61
CA ILE A 47 17.52 5.18 4.35
C ILE A 47 16.16 5.76 4.04
N ASN A 48 16.12 7.09 3.93
CA ASN A 48 14.93 7.84 3.61
C ASN A 48 15.10 8.57 2.28
N GLY A 49 14.02 9.17 1.80
CA GLY A 49 14.03 10.01 0.62
C GLY A 49 12.65 10.54 0.31
N ASP A 50 12.45 11.00 -0.91
CA ASP A 50 11.27 11.77 -1.27
C ASP A 50 10.56 11.17 -2.48
N PHE A 51 9.24 11.05 -2.38
CA PHE A 51 8.37 10.80 -3.52
C PHE A 51 7.57 12.07 -3.81
N ILE A 52 7.79 12.66 -4.98
CA ILE A 52 7.13 13.89 -5.42
C ILE A 52 6.08 13.54 -6.46
N PHE A 53 4.88 14.09 -6.29
CA PHE A 53 3.74 13.94 -7.19
C PHE A 53 3.74 15.05 -8.26
N PRO A 54 3.01 14.86 -9.39
CA PRO A 54 2.95 15.86 -10.45
C PRO A 54 2.41 17.23 -10.04
N ASP A 55 1.64 17.30 -8.95
CA ASP A 55 1.13 18.54 -8.37
C ASP A 55 2.10 19.20 -7.37
N GLY A 56 3.31 18.67 -7.23
CA GLY A 56 4.34 19.16 -6.33
C GLY A 56 4.17 18.72 -4.87
N ARG A 57 3.11 17.98 -4.52
CA ARG A 57 3.03 17.35 -3.20
C ARG A 57 4.18 16.37 -3.03
N LYS A 58 4.62 16.19 -1.79
CA LYS A 58 5.72 15.31 -1.43
C LYS A 58 5.32 14.41 -0.27
N THR A 59 5.74 13.16 -0.30
CA THR A 59 5.74 12.25 0.85
C THR A 59 7.14 11.70 1.06
N GLU A 60 7.49 11.48 2.32
CA GLU A 60 8.71 10.75 2.66
C GLU A 60 8.58 9.29 2.20
N ILE A 61 9.73 8.74 1.80
CA ILE A 61 9.96 7.34 1.53
C ILE A 61 10.85 6.81 2.65
N ASN A 62 10.47 5.68 3.23
CA ASN A 62 11.37 4.82 3.99
C ASN A 62 11.73 3.59 3.14
N TYR A 63 13.02 3.35 2.95
CA TYR A 63 13.51 2.23 2.15
C TYR A 63 13.87 1.05 3.06
N SER A 64 13.44 -0.14 2.67
CA SER A 64 13.85 -1.39 3.33
C SER A 64 14.08 -2.48 2.31
N LEU A 65 14.64 -3.60 2.75
CA LEU A 65 14.73 -4.81 1.95
C LEU A 65 13.70 -5.82 2.45
N ILE A 66 12.95 -6.41 1.52
CA ILE A 66 12.02 -7.50 1.83
C ILE A 66 12.36 -8.74 1.00
N PRO A 67 12.10 -9.95 1.53
CA PRO A 67 12.09 -11.16 0.72
C PRO A 67 11.05 -11.02 -0.40
N ASP A 68 11.41 -11.44 -1.60
CA ASP A 68 10.53 -11.60 -2.75
C ASP A 68 10.84 -12.93 -3.42
N ASN A 69 10.01 -13.94 -3.12
CA ASN A 69 10.25 -15.32 -3.49
C ASN A 69 11.66 -15.79 -3.04
N ASP A 70 12.48 -16.27 -3.98
CA ASP A 70 13.88 -16.69 -3.75
C ASP A 70 14.89 -15.54 -3.77
N THR A 71 14.41 -14.29 -3.82
CA THR A 71 15.26 -13.10 -3.95
C THR A 71 14.96 -12.07 -2.86
N VAL A 72 15.71 -10.97 -2.88
CA VAL A 72 15.47 -9.81 -2.02
C VAL A 72 15.27 -8.61 -2.93
N THR A 73 14.24 -7.82 -2.65
CA THR A 73 13.98 -6.57 -3.38
C THR A 73 14.00 -5.36 -2.46
N VAL A 74 14.17 -4.18 -3.07
CA VAL A 74 14.01 -2.89 -2.40
C VAL A 74 12.53 -2.59 -2.28
N PHE A 75 12.13 -2.15 -1.09
CA PHE A 75 10.77 -1.79 -0.77
C PHE A 75 10.70 -0.30 -0.45
N MET A 76 9.84 0.41 -1.18
CA MET A 76 9.63 1.85 -1.08
C MET A 76 8.36 2.12 -0.29
N LYS A 77 8.47 2.41 1.01
CA LYS A 77 7.34 2.66 1.90
C LYS A 77 7.01 4.15 1.97
N THR A 78 5.80 4.52 1.55
CA THR A 78 5.29 5.90 1.60
C THR A 78 3.96 5.95 2.35
N SER A 79 3.47 7.17 2.62
CA SER A 79 2.10 7.37 3.14
C SER A 79 1.01 6.92 2.15
N ASN A 80 1.28 6.91 0.85
CA ASN A 80 0.33 6.53 -0.20
C ASN A 80 0.32 5.02 -0.51
N GLY A 81 1.33 4.28 -0.10
CA GLY A 81 1.46 2.87 -0.41
C GLY A 81 2.88 2.37 -0.25
N TRP A 82 3.05 1.04 -0.23
CA TRP A 82 4.34 0.38 -0.14
C TRP A 82 4.59 -0.39 -1.43
N TYR A 83 5.72 -0.13 -2.07
CA TYR A 83 5.97 -0.57 -3.44
C TYR A 83 7.29 -1.36 -3.53
N PRO A 84 7.24 -2.66 -3.88
CA PRO A 84 8.45 -3.39 -4.21
C PRO A 84 8.98 -2.90 -5.55
N TRP A 85 10.30 -2.83 -5.66
CA TRP A 85 10.96 -2.57 -6.91
C TRP A 85 11.01 -3.84 -7.76
N ASP A 86 10.83 -3.68 -9.06
CA ASP A 86 10.96 -4.72 -10.08
C ASP A 86 11.97 -4.28 -11.14
N LYS A 87 12.57 -5.24 -11.84
CA LYS A 87 13.55 -5.02 -12.94
C LYS A 87 14.69 -4.08 -12.55
N LEU A 88 15.11 -4.17 -11.29
CA LEU A 88 16.21 -3.40 -10.73
C LEU A 88 17.50 -3.70 -11.49
N ARG A 89 18.12 -2.67 -12.05
CA ARG A 89 19.40 -2.78 -12.76
C ARG A 89 20.15 -1.46 -12.74
N ILE A 90 21.41 -1.52 -13.12
CA ILE A 90 22.28 -0.35 -13.29
C ILE A 90 22.75 -0.30 -14.74
N GLU A 91 22.49 0.81 -15.40
CA GLU A 91 22.90 1.06 -16.78
C GLU A 91 23.46 2.48 -16.89
N ASN A 92 24.66 2.63 -17.47
CA ASN A 92 25.33 3.92 -17.63
C ASN A 92 25.39 4.75 -16.33
N ASN A 93 25.74 4.09 -15.22
CA ASN A 93 25.77 4.68 -13.87
C ASN A 93 24.42 5.23 -13.37
N LYS A 94 23.30 4.75 -13.94
CA LYS A 94 21.94 5.08 -13.50
C LYS A 94 21.28 3.85 -12.89
N LEU A 95 20.62 4.03 -11.76
CA LEU A 95 19.72 3.05 -11.18
C LEU A 95 18.40 3.07 -11.93
N ILE A 96 17.96 1.93 -12.44
CA ILE A 96 16.68 1.81 -13.16
C ILE A 96 15.87 0.70 -12.49
N PHE A 97 14.61 0.97 -12.23
CA PHE A 97 13.64 0.03 -11.69
C PHE A 97 12.24 0.41 -12.20
N SER A 98 11.31 -0.54 -12.08
CA SER A 98 9.88 -0.31 -12.17
C SER A 98 9.23 -0.59 -10.82
N TYR A 99 8.02 -0.09 -10.62
CA TYR A 99 7.17 -0.49 -9.50
C TYR A 99 5.72 -0.46 -9.98
N ASP A 100 4.88 -1.31 -9.42
CA ASP A 100 3.46 -1.32 -9.74
C ASP A 100 2.69 -0.38 -8.80
N TYR A 101 2.15 0.71 -9.36
CA TYR A 101 1.32 1.65 -8.60
C TYR A 101 0.03 1.00 -8.07
N TRP A 102 -0.44 -0.04 -8.73
CA TRP A 102 -1.61 -0.84 -8.38
C TRP A 102 -1.25 -2.14 -7.64
N TYR A 103 -0.02 -2.25 -7.14
CA TYR A 103 0.45 -3.43 -6.42
C TYR A 103 -0.52 -3.87 -5.31
N CYS A 104 -0.81 -5.16 -5.29
CA CYS A 104 -1.49 -5.83 -4.18
C CYS A 104 -0.46 -6.78 -3.54
N PRO A 105 -0.07 -6.57 -2.28
CA PRO A 105 0.90 -7.44 -1.63
C PRO A 105 0.39 -8.88 -1.53
N PRO A 106 1.29 -9.87 -1.38
CA PRO A 106 0.88 -11.24 -1.09
C PRO A 106 0.13 -11.30 0.24
N ALA A 107 -0.77 -12.26 0.35
CA ALA A 107 -1.53 -12.50 1.56
C ALA A 107 -0.63 -12.92 2.73
N SER A 108 -1.00 -12.51 3.93
CA SER A 108 -0.41 -12.96 5.18
C SER A 108 -1.50 -13.39 6.16
N LYS A 109 -1.14 -14.19 7.17
CA LYS A 109 -2.10 -14.57 8.22
C LYS A 109 -2.67 -13.35 8.96
N THR A 110 -1.88 -12.28 9.09
CA THR A 110 -2.33 -11.04 9.73
C THR A 110 -3.44 -10.36 8.95
N ASP A 111 -3.55 -10.58 7.64
CA ASP A 111 -4.66 -10.04 6.86
C ASP A 111 -6.00 -10.69 7.23
N LEU A 112 -6.00 -11.97 7.61
CA LEU A 112 -7.18 -12.63 8.19
C LEU A 112 -7.51 -12.06 9.57
N ASP A 113 -6.50 -11.81 10.42
CA ASP A 113 -6.73 -11.16 11.73
C ASP A 113 -7.35 -9.75 11.59
N ILE A 114 -6.99 -9.01 10.53
CA ILE A 114 -7.59 -7.71 10.20
C ILE A 114 -9.07 -7.89 9.82
N LEU A 115 -9.38 -8.86 8.95
CA LEU A 115 -10.75 -9.14 8.52
C LEU A 115 -11.64 -9.60 9.67
N ASP A 116 -11.15 -10.47 10.54
CA ASP A 116 -11.84 -10.88 11.76
C ASP A 116 -12.24 -9.67 12.62
N LEU A 117 -11.33 -8.71 12.77
CA LEU A 117 -11.61 -7.48 13.51
C LEU A 117 -12.59 -6.57 12.75
N CYS A 118 -12.53 -6.51 11.41
CA CYS A 118 -13.52 -5.81 10.60
C CYS A 118 -14.93 -6.40 10.77
N PHE A 119 -15.06 -7.73 10.76
CA PHE A 119 -16.34 -8.39 11.01
C PHE A 119 -16.87 -8.14 12.41
N ASN A 120 -15.99 -8.01 13.41
CA ASN A 120 -16.39 -7.62 14.76
C ASN A 120 -16.90 -6.17 14.83
N TYR A 121 -16.28 -5.24 14.11
CA TYR A 121 -16.76 -3.86 13.99
C TYR A 121 -18.09 -3.77 13.25
N LEU A 122 -18.26 -4.56 12.19
CA LEU A 122 -19.44 -4.60 11.33
C LEU A 122 -20.28 -5.85 11.61
N ASN A 123 -20.52 -6.17 12.88
CA ASN A 123 -21.20 -7.41 13.27
C ASN A 123 -22.73 -7.35 13.12
N ASP A 124 -23.31 -6.15 13.05
CA ASP A 124 -24.74 -5.93 12.81
C ASP A 124 -25.00 -4.60 12.09
N SER A 125 -26.18 -4.45 11.49
CA SER A 125 -26.49 -3.30 10.64
C SER A 125 -26.54 -1.96 11.38
N THR A 126 -26.72 -1.96 12.70
CA THR A 126 -26.69 -0.74 13.52
C THR A 126 -25.26 -0.23 13.76
N LYS A 127 -24.26 -1.04 13.45
CA LYS A 127 -22.84 -0.72 13.52
C LYS A 127 -22.26 -0.17 12.23
N TRP A 128 -23.10 0.08 11.23
CA TRP A 128 -22.69 0.59 9.94
C TRP A 128 -23.39 1.89 9.60
N HIS A 129 -22.68 2.81 8.95
CA HIS A 129 -23.24 4.02 8.36
C HIS A 129 -22.76 4.25 6.92
N GLN A 130 -23.60 4.93 6.14
CA GLN A 130 -23.38 5.25 4.72
C GLN A 130 -22.72 6.63 4.50
N ASN A 131 -22.08 7.19 5.53
CA ASN A 131 -21.55 8.56 5.49
C ASN A 131 -20.04 8.55 5.79
N ASP A 132 -19.27 7.80 5.00
CA ASP A 132 -17.81 7.74 5.08
C ASP A 132 -17.20 9.04 4.55
N ASP A 133 -16.45 9.74 5.39
CA ASP A 133 -15.64 10.91 5.03
C ASP A 133 -14.12 10.63 5.13
N ARG A 134 -13.77 9.36 5.40
CA ARG A 134 -12.42 8.82 5.62
C ARG A 134 -11.70 9.34 6.87
N ASP A 135 -12.39 10.11 7.70
CA ASP A 135 -12.01 10.36 9.09
C ASP A 135 -12.61 9.26 9.97
N CYS A 136 -11.77 8.58 10.75
CA CYS A 136 -12.18 7.39 11.50
C CYS A 136 -12.27 7.64 13.00
N ASP A 137 -12.01 8.87 13.45
CA ASP A 137 -12.02 9.20 14.88
C ASP A 137 -13.45 9.16 15.44
N ALA A 138 -14.43 9.66 14.68
CA ALA A 138 -15.85 9.59 15.04
C ALA A 138 -16.36 8.14 14.99
N ASP A 139 -16.06 7.40 13.92
CA ASP A 139 -16.46 5.99 13.77
C ASP A 139 -16.00 5.15 14.97
N LYS A 140 -14.75 5.37 15.41
CA LYS A 140 -14.17 4.70 16.57
C LYS A 140 -14.83 5.12 17.89
N LEU A 141 -15.12 6.41 18.05
CA LEU A 141 -15.74 6.94 19.27
C LEU A 141 -17.16 6.40 19.46
N ASP A 142 -17.96 6.42 18.38
CA ASP A 142 -19.37 6.03 18.39
C ASP A 142 -19.55 4.51 18.24
N ASN A 143 -18.48 3.81 17.82
CA ASN A 143 -18.49 2.39 17.48
C ASN A 143 -19.57 2.09 16.43
N ILE A 144 -19.58 2.91 15.38
CA ILE A 144 -20.39 2.77 14.16
C ILE A 144 -19.44 3.08 13.01
N TRP A 145 -19.35 2.19 12.03
CA TRP A 145 -18.21 2.14 11.12
C TRP A 145 -18.64 2.28 9.66
N SER A 146 -17.86 3.00 8.89
CA SER A 146 -17.79 2.86 7.44
C SER A 146 -16.91 1.66 7.04
N LEU A 147 -17.08 1.13 5.82
CA LEU A 147 -16.23 0.06 5.29
C LEU A 147 -14.74 0.43 5.31
N TYR A 148 -14.40 1.66 4.89
CA TYR A 148 -13.01 2.13 4.88
C TYR A 148 -12.43 2.21 6.29
N CYS A 149 -13.16 2.81 7.24
CA CYS A 149 -12.65 2.99 8.60
C CYS A 149 -12.55 1.69 9.37
N ALA A 150 -13.48 0.75 9.19
CA ALA A 150 -13.35 -0.60 9.74
C ALA A 150 -12.01 -1.24 9.33
N ILE A 151 -11.69 -1.23 8.03
CA ILE A 151 -10.44 -1.80 7.50
C ILE A 151 -9.21 -1.01 7.99
N LYS A 152 -9.25 0.33 7.93
CA LYS A 152 -8.13 1.19 8.33
C LYS A 152 -7.78 1.00 9.80
N VAL A 153 -8.78 1.05 10.69
CA VAL A 153 -8.55 0.91 12.13
C VAL A 153 -8.14 -0.52 12.47
N ALA A 154 -8.78 -1.53 11.90
CA ALA A 154 -8.36 -2.92 12.11
C ALA A 154 -6.91 -3.17 11.67
N SER A 155 -6.49 -2.59 10.53
CA SER A 155 -5.10 -2.65 10.06
C SER A 155 -4.12 -2.03 11.05
N ILE A 156 -4.46 -0.85 11.59
CA ILE A 156 -3.62 -0.18 12.59
C ILE A 156 -3.54 -1.01 13.87
N GLU A 157 -4.65 -1.60 14.33
CA GLU A 157 -4.68 -2.40 15.56
C GLU A 157 -3.90 -3.71 15.44
N LYS A 158 -3.90 -4.35 14.25
CA LYS A 158 -3.22 -5.64 14.04
C LYS A 158 -1.78 -5.52 13.59
N VAL A 159 -1.45 -4.49 12.80
CA VAL A 159 -0.12 -4.34 12.16
C VAL A 159 0.66 -3.16 12.76
N GLY A 160 0.00 -2.27 13.50
CA GLY A 160 0.61 -1.05 14.05
C GLY A 160 0.71 0.12 13.05
N ALA A 161 0.30 -0.09 11.80
CA ALA A 161 0.33 0.94 10.76
C ALA A 161 -0.74 0.70 9.70
N TYR A 162 -1.16 1.78 9.04
CA TYR A 162 -2.03 1.72 7.87
C TYR A 162 -1.22 1.77 6.57
N ASN A 163 -1.48 0.84 5.66
CA ASN A 163 -0.99 0.88 4.28
C ASN A 163 -2.18 1.03 3.34
N HIS A 164 -2.28 2.16 2.62
CA HIS A 164 -3.37 2.43 1.69
C HIS A 164 -3.45 1.42 0.54
N ARG A 165 -2.34 0.71 0.28
CA ARG A 165 -2.19 -0.39 -0.69
C ARG A 165 -1.97 -1.76 -0.01
N GLY A 166 -2.37 -1.92 1.25
CA GLY A 166 -2.30 -3.21 1.96
C GLY A 166 -3.22 -4.27 1.33
N LYS A 167 -2.98 -5.54 1.66
CA LYS A 167 -3.68 -6.69 1.04
C LYS A 167 -5.20 -6.57 1.17
N VAL A 168 -5.70 -6.39 2.41
CA VAL A 168 -7.14 -6.34 2.69
C VAL A 168 -7.82 -5.21 1.91
N ILE A 169 -7.27 -4.00 1.96
CA ILE A 169 -7.87 -2.84 1.29
C ILE A 169 -7.79 -2.94 -0.24
N GLN A 170 -6.69 -3.42 -0.81
CA GLN A 170 -6.57 -3.62 -2.25
C GLN A 170 -7.50 -4.71 -2.76
N THR A 171 -7.56 -5.85 -2.06
CA THR A 171 -8.48 -6.94 -2.40
C THR A 171 -9.93 -6.48 -2.29
N THR A 172 -10.26 -5.64 -1.30
CA THR A 172 -11.58 -5.01 -1.18
C THR A 172 -11.92 -4.14 -2.39
N ARG A 173 -10.98 -3.31 -2.89
CA ARG A 173 -11.18 -2.53 -4.12
C ARG A 173 -11.49 -3.46 -5.29
N PHE A 174 -10.68 -4.49 -5.51
CA PHE A 174 -10.86 -5.42 -6.61
C PHE A 174 -12.19 -6.16 -6.55
N VAL A 175 -12.60 -6.62 -5.35
CA VAL A 175 -13.91 -7.26 -5.18
C VAL A 175 -15.06 -6.31 -5.52
N ILE A 176 -14.98 -5.03 -5.12
CA ILE A 176 -16.00 -4.03 -5.47
C ILE A 176 -16.00 -3.80 -6.99
N ASP A 177 -14.84 -3.56 -7.59
CA ASP A 177 -14.70 -3.31 -9.03
C ASP A 177 -15.25 -4.49 -9.86
N GLU A 178 -15.08 -5.73 -9.40
CA GLU A 178 -15.60 -6.94 -10.06
C GLU A 178 -17.11 -7.15 -9.86
N LEU A 179 -17.64 -6.88 -8.66
CA LEU A 179 -19.08 -7.06 -8.37
C LEU A 179 -19.93 -5.95 -8.98
N TYR A 180 -19.36 -4.75 -9.14
CA TYR A 180 -20.03 -3.55 -9.60
C TYR A 180 -19.24 -2.91 -10.75
N PRO A 181 -19.05 -3.61 -11.89
CA PRO A 181 -18.29 -3.06 -13.00
C PRO A 181 -18.89 -1.73 -13.48
N ASP A 182 -18.03 -0.84 -14.00
CA ASP A 182 -18.39 0.48 -14.53
C ASP A 182 -19.10 1.41 -13.52
N HIS A 183 -18.90 1.20 -12.21
CA HIS A 183 -19.52 1.99 -11.15
C HIS A 183 -19.11 3.49 -11.13
N GLY A 184 -17.99 3.86 -11.76
CA GLY A 184 -17.53 5.25 -11.86
C GLY A 184 -17.08 5.91 -10.55
N TYR A 185 -16.69 5.11 -9.55
CA TYR A 185 -16.27 5.59 -8.24
C TYR A 185 -14.85 6.12 -8.31
N ALA A 186 -14.61 7.31 -7.77
CA ALA A 186 -13.28 7.91 -7.68
C ALA A 186 -12.51 7.38 -6.46
N HIS A 187 -13.24 7.04 -5.40
CA HIS A 187 -12.73 6.46 -4.16
C HIS A 187 -13.50 5.18 -3.85
N THR A 188 -13.14 4.08 -4.53
CA THR A 188 -13.90 2.81 -4.56
C THR A 188 -14.60 2.43 -3.25
N LEU A 189 -13.88 2.34 -2.12
CA LEU A 189 -14.49 1.94 -0.84
C LEU A 189 -15.46 2.97 -0.28
N MET A 190 -15.07 4.25 -0.29
CA MET A 190 -15.86 5.35 0.28
C MET A 190 -17.14 5.56 -0.54
N ASP A 191 -16.99 5.66 -1.86
CA ASP A 191 -18.12 5.89 -2.77
C ASP A 191 -19.06 4.68 -2.81
N PHE A 192 -18.53 3.45 -2.77
CA PHE A 192 -19.33 2.25 -2.61
C PHE A 192 -20.10 2.27 -1.29
N ASN A 193 -19.44 2.57 -0.17
CA ASN A 193 -20.08 2.66 1.14
C ASN A 193 -21.22 3.70 1.16
N ASN A 194 -20.99 4.85 0.52
CA ASN A 194 -21.90 5.99 0.54
C ASN A 194 -22.97 5.95 -0.54
N ASN A 195 -22.89 5.01 -1.48
CA ASN A 195 -23.91 4.89 -2.52
C ASN A 195 -25.25 4.54 -1.88
N SER A 196 -26.29 5.31 -2.22
CA SER A 196 -27.66 5.11 -1.75
C SER A 196 -28.23 3.71 -2.03
N SER A 197 -27.70 2.99 -3.02
CA SER A 197 -28.10 1.61 -3.32
C SER A 197 -27.35 0.55 -2.49
N THR A 198 -26.23 0.91 -1.87
CA THR A 198 -25.43 -0.03 -1.07
C THR A 198 -26.15 -0.33 0.24
N THR A 199 -26.27 -1.61 0.57
CA THR A 199 -26.87 -2.05 1.84
C THR A 199 -25.81 -2.65 2.75
N PHE A 200 -26.10 -2.77 4.05
CA PHE A 200 -25.23 -3.48 4.99
C PHE A 200 -24.90 -4.91 4.52
N LYS A 201 -25.87 -5.59 3.89
CA LYS A 201 -25.65 -6.93 3.34
C LYS A 201 -24.59 -6.93 2.24
N ASP A 202 -24.50 -5.87 1.44
CA ASP A 202 -23.50 -5.75 0.39
C ASP A 202 -22.11 -5.51 0.97
N ILE A 203 -22.01 -4.73 2.06
CA ILE A 203 -20.76 -4.55 2.82
C ILE A 203 -20.24 -5.90 3.33
N ILE A 204 -21.09 -6.68 4.00
CA ILE A 204 -20.71 -8.00 4.51
C ILE A 204 -20.36 -8.95 3.36
N LYS A 205 -21.14 -8.95 2.27
CA LYS A 205 -20.85 -9.76 1.08
C LYS A 205 -19.46 -9.46 0.50
N VAL A 206 -19.09 -8.19 0.39
CA VAL A 206 -17.75 -7.80 -0.09
C VAL A 206 -16.68 -8.34 0.86
N LEU A 207 -16.79 -8.10 2.17
CA LEU A 207 -15.80 -8.59 3.14
C LEU A 207 -15.68 -10.12 3.14
N THR A 208 -16.78 -10.85 3.03
CA THR A 208 -16.75 -12.32 2.92
C THR A 208 -16.00 -12.80 1.68
N ILE A 209 -16.19 -12.15 0.54
CA ILE A 209 -15.44 -12.52 -0.69
C ILE A 209 -13.96 -12.17 -0.55
N VAL A 210 -13.62 -11.06 0.12
CA VAL A 210 -12.23 -10.69 0.40
C VAL A 210 -11.57 -11.74 1.30
N ASP A 211 -12.24 -12.15 2.37
CA ASP A 211 -11.80 -13.20 3.28
C ASP A 211 -11.53 -14.53 2.55
N ASP A 212 -12.52 -15.02 1.80
CA ASP A 212 -12.39 -16.22 0.98
C ASP A 212 -11.19 -16.17 0.01
N ARG A 213 -10.88 -15.00 -0.56
CA ARG A 213 -9.76 -14.83 -1.50
C ARG A 213 -8.42 -14.90 -0.79
N ILE A 214 -8.29 -14.22 0.35
CA ILE A 214 -7.07 -14.21 1.15
C ILE A 214 -6.81 -15.61 1.72
N GLU A 215 -7.83 -16.31 2.22
CA GLU A 215 -7.70 -17.70 2.65
C GLU A 215 -7.20 -18.62 1.53
N LYS A 216 -7.80 -18.52 0.34
CA LYS A 216 -7.40 -19.34 -0.82
C LYS A 216 -5.96 -19.07 -1.26
N GLU A 217 -5.53 -17.81 -1.24
CA GLU A 217 -4.15 -17.45 -1.57
C GLU A 217 -3.16 -18.10 -0.60
N LEU A 218 -3.41 -17.98 0.71
CA LEU A 218 -2.59 -18.60 1.75
C LEU A 218 -2.56 -20.14 1.70
N LEU A 219 -3.59 -20.77 1.13
CA LEU A 219 -3.63 -22.21 0.90
C LEU A 219 -2.83 -22.65 -0.34
N ASN A 220 -2.79 -21.81 -1.38
CA ASN A 220 -2.08 -22.08 -2.64
C ASN A 220 -0.57 -21.76 -2.56
N GLU A 221 -0.14 -20.99 -1.57
CA GLU A 221 1.27 -20.73 -1.25
C GLU A 221 1.95 -21.85 -0.44
N LYS A 222 1.24 -22.94 -0.11
CA LYS A 222 1.77 -24.13 0.57
C LYS A 222 2.12 -25.25 -0.40
#